data_AF-A0A524HSW3-F1
#
_entry.id   AF-A0A524HSW3-F1
#
_cell.length_a   1.000
_cell.length_b   1.000
_cell.length_c   1.000
_cell.angle_alpha   90.00
_cell.angle_beta   90.00
_cell.angle_gamma   90.00
#
_symmetry.space_group_name_H-M   'P 1'
#
loop_
_entity.id
_entity.type
_entity.pdbx_description
1 polymer ?
#
loop_
_entity_poly.entity_id
_entity_poly.type
_entity_poly.pdbx_seq_one_letter_code
_entity_poly.pdbx_strand_id
1 'polypeptide(L)' 'LQKIADRVRGARDIAQTEAEGNAALLRSGFERGDYLAVREEKTLRPMLGLAAPSRILAAAWLGKTRLIDNVAV' A
#
# COMPACT_ATOMS: atom_id res chain seq x y z
N LEU A 1 -0.23 0.68 -7.92
CA LEU A 1 -0.05 -0.39 -6.92
C LEU A 1 0.98 -1.45 -7.32
N GLN A 2 0.97 -1.96 -8.56
CA GLN A 2 1.91 -3.01 -9.01
C GLN A 2 3.39 -2.71 -8.69
N LYS A 3 3.86 -1.49 -8.99
CA LYS A 3 5.25 -1.06 -8.67
C LYS A 3 5.59 -1.14 -7.18
N ILE A 4 4.61 -0.94 -6.31
CA ILE A 4 4.81 -1.05 -4.85
C ILE A 4 4.80 -2.52 -4.44
N ALA A 5 3.93 -3.35 -5.03
CA ALA A 5 3.96 -4.80 -4.81
C ALA A 5 5.33 -5.41 -5.14
N ASP A 6 5.91 -5.03 -6.27
CA ASP A 6 7.24 -5.51 -6.67
C ASP A 6 8.34 -5.07 -5.69
N ARG A 7 8.21 -3.86 -5.12
CA ARG A 7 9.12 -3.39 -4.06
C ARG A 7 8.94 -4.14 -2.76
N VAL A 8 7.69 -4.35 -2.33
CA VAL A 8 7.38 -5.07 -1.08
C VAL A 8 7.98 -6.48 -1.14
N ARG A 9 7.88 -7.19 -2.27
CA ARG A 9 8.49 -8.54 -2.46
C ARG A 9 9.99 -8.59 -2.15
N GLY A 10 10.71 -7.50 -2.41
CA GLY A 10 12.14 -7.37 -2.11
C GLY A 10 12.47 -6.53 -0.88
N ALA A 11 11.47 -6.00 -0.19
CA ALA A 11 11.66 -5.04 0.89
C ALA A 11 12.05 -5.72 2.20
N ARG A 12 13.05 -5.14 2.88
CA ARG A 12 13.40 -5.50 4.26
C ARG A 12 12.62 -4.70 5.29
N ASP A 13 12.01 -3.59 4.88
CA ASP A 13 11.21 -2.71 5.72
C ASP A 13 9.87 -2.37 5.05
N ILE A 14 8.80 -2.95 5.60
CA ILE A 14 7.43 -2.75 5.13
C ILE A 14 6.95 -1.32 5.44
N ALA A 15 7.29 -0.77 6.61
CA ALA A 15 6.85 0.55 7.02
C ALA A 15 7.45 1.64 6.12
N GLN A 16 8.73 1.51 5.78
CA GLN A 16 9.35 2.40 4.80
C GLN A 16 8.65 2.32 3.43
N THR A 17 8.32 1.11 2.98
CA THR A 17 7.64 0.91 1.68
C THR A 17 6.22 1.49 1.68
N GLU A 18 5.48 1.36 2.79
CA GLU A 18 4.18 2.02 3.00
C GLU A 18 4.31 3.54 2.91
N ALA A 19 5.29 4.14 3.61
CA ALA A 19 5.53 5.58 3.59
C ALA A 19 5.88 6.11 2.18
N GLU A 20 6.77 5.43 1.46
CA GLU A 20 7.10 5.78 0.07
C GLU A 20 5.89 5.66 -0.86
N GLY A 21 5.07 4.63 -0.66
CA GLY A 21 3.85 4.40 -1.42
C GLY A 21 2.82 5.50 -1.23
N ASN A 22 2.58 5.91 0.02
CA ASN A 22 1.71 7.04 0.35
C ASN A 22 2.20 8.34 -0.30
N ALA A 23 3.51 8.61 -0.22
CA ALA A 23 4.08 9.79 -0.85
C ALA A 23 3.96 9.76 -2.39
N ALA A 24 4.01 8.57 -3.01
CA ALA A 24 3.82 8.41 -4.44
C ALA A 24 2.39 8.70 -4.90
N LEU A 25 1.38 8.32 -4.09
CA LEU A 25 -0.03 8.65 -4.38
C LEU A 25 -0.25 10.17 -4.42
N LEU A 26 0.30 10.89 -3.44
CA LEU A 26 0.20 12.36 -3.41
C LEU A 26 0.84 13.00 -4.65
N ARG A 27 2.00 12.49 -5.09
CA ARG A 27 2.67 12.98 -6.31
C ARG A 27 1.93 12.64 -7.61
N SER A 28 1.05 11.64 -7.63
CA SER A 28 0.31 11.24 -8.83
C SER A 28 -1.01 11.99 -9.02
N GLY A 29 -1.24 13.08 -8.27
CA GLY A 29 -2.43 13.93 -8.41
C GLY A 29 -3.61 13.53 -7.54
N PHE A 30 -3.43 12.60 -6.58
CA PHE A 30 -4.41 12.42 -5.52
C PHE A 30 -4.28 13.56 -4.52
N GLU A 31 -5.40 14.25 -4.26
CA GLU A 31 -5.43 15.42 -3.38
C GLU A 31 -5.15 15.04 -1.93
N ARG A 32 -5.60 13.85 -1.54
CA ARG A 32 -5.38 13.28 -0.20
C ARG A 32 -5.20 11.77 -0.29
N GLY A 33 -4.01 11.27 0.03
CA GLY A 33 -3.82 9.86 0.36
C GLY A 33 -4.41 9.59 1.74
N ASP A 34 -5.36 8.65 1.85
CA ASP A 34 -5.84 8.20 3.17
C ASP A 34 -4.81 7.22 3.74
N TYR A 35 -4.51 6.15 2.99
CA TYR A 35 -3.48 5.20 3.36
C TYR A 35 -3.02 4.34 2.19
N LEU A 36 -1.83 3.77 2.36
CA LEU A 36 -1.32 2.58 1.69
C LEU A 36 -0.72 1.68 2.78
N ALA A 37 -1.18 0.44 2.86
CA ALA A 37 -0.80 -0.49 3.90
C ALA A 37 -0.57 -1.90 3.34
N VAL A 38 0.45 -2.59 3.84
CA VAL A 38 0.72 -4.01 3.60
C VAL A 38 0.17 -4.81 4.77
N ARG A 39 -0.70 -5.77 4.48
CA ARG A 39 -1.37 -6.60 5.49
C ARG A 39 -1.29 -8.06 5.12
N GLU A 40 -1.26 -8.91 6.13
CA GLU A 40 -1.40 -10.36 5.93
C GLU A 40 -2.77 -10.65 5.31
N GLU A 41 -2.82 -11.52 4.31
CA GLU A 41 -3.97 -11.68 3.43
C GLU A 41 -5.26 -12.11 4.16
N LYS A 42 -5.16 -13.02 5.15
CA LYS A 42 -6.34 -13.63 5.78
C LYS A 42 -6.84 -12.87 6.99
N THR A 43 -5.94 -12.28 7.77
CA THR A 43 -6.22 -11.67 9.06
C THR A 43 -6.19 -10.15 9.00
N LEU A 44 -5.68 -9.58 7.92
CA LEU A 44 -5.46 -8.13 7.73
C LEU A 44 -4.59 -7.50 8.83
N ARG A 45 -3.78 -8.30 9.52
CA ARG A 45 -2.87 -7.81 10.55
C ARG A 45 -1.67 -7.10 9.89
N PRO A 46 -1.09 -6.10 10.58
CA PRO A 46 0.18 -5.51 10.17
C PRO A 46 1.26 -6.57 10.03
N MET A 47 2.10 -6.42 9.00
CA MET A 47 3.23 -7.30 8.71
C MET A 47 4.51 -6.60 9.12
N LEU A 48 5.40 -7.30 9.84
CA LEU A 48 6.77 -6.83 10.13
C LEU A 48 7.80 -7.36 9.11
N GLY A 49 7.38 -8.30 8.26
CA GLY A 49 8.15 -8.90 7.17
C GLY A 49 7.26 -9.85 6.37
N LEU A 50 7.73 -10.30 5.20
CA LEU A 50 6.96 -11.16 4.29
C LEU A 50 7.02 -12.64 4.65
N ALA A 51 6.50 -13.01 5.82
CA ALA A 51 6.43 -14.40 6.28
C ALA A 51 5.17 -15.16 5.80
N ALA A 52 4.22 -14.46 5.17
CA ALA A 52 2.94 -14.99 4.73
C ALA A 52 2.44 -14.22 3.48
N PRO A 53 1.49 -14.79 2.71
CA PRO A 53 0.81 -14.06 1.65
C PRO A 53 0.27 -12.72 2.15
N SER A 54 0.45 -11.67 1.36
CA SER A 54 0.07 -10.32 1.77
C SER A 54 -0.64 -9.57 0.67
N ARG A 55 -1.39 -8.56 1.10
CA ARG A 55 -2.14 -7.64 0.25
C ARG A 55 -1.61 -6.24 0.52
N ILE A 56 -1.39 -5.47 -0.55
CA ILE A 56 -1.34 -4.01 -0.45
C ILE A 56 -2.76 -3.51 -0.58
N LEU A 57 -3.18 -2.71 0.38
CA LEU A 57 -4.47 -2.01 0.41
C LEU A 57 -4.20 -0.52 0.28
N ALA A 58 -4.92 0.18 -0.58
CA ALA A 58 -4.78 1.62 -0.74
C ALA A 58 -6.12 2.33 -0.82
N ALA A 59 -6.15 3.54 -0.28
CA ALA A 59 -7.27 4.45 -0.41
C ALA A 59 -6.76 5.88 -0.63
N ALA A 60 -7.36 6.58 -1.59
CA ALA A 60 -7.02 7.96 -1.91
C ALA A 60 -8.21 8.72 -2.48
N TRP A 61 -8.16 10.05 -2.36
CA TRP A 61 -9.20 10.96 -2.83
C TRP A 61 -8.80 11.61 -4.15
N LEU A 62 -9.72 11.56 -5.12
CA LEU A 62 -9.64 12.26 -6.39
C LEU A 62 -10.81 13.25 -6.47
N GLY A 63 -10.54 14.52 -6.16
CA GLY A 63 -11.58 15.50 -5.86
C GLY A 63 -12.47 15.03 -4.71
N LYS A 64 -13.77 14.91 -4.99
CA LYS A 64 -14.78 14.45 -4.01
C LYS A 64 -14.94 12.92 -3.97
N THR A 65 -14.31 12.19 -4.88
CA THR A 65 -14.48 10.74 -5.01
C THR A 65 -13.38 10.02 -4.25
N ARG A 66 -13.76 9.08 -3.37
CA ARG A 66 -12.83 8.20 -2.66
C ARG A 66 -12.65 6.90 -3.42
N LEU A 67 -11.43 6.63 -3.87
CA LEU A 67 -11.07 5.41 -4.56
C LEU A 67 -10.37 4.44 -3.62
N ILE A 68 -10.69 3.16 -3.77
CA ILE A 68 -10.01 2.06 -3.09
C ILE A 68 -9.48 1.10 -4.14
N ASP A 69 -8.35 0.47 -3.84
CA ASP A 69 -7.79 -0.59 -4.65
C ASP A 69 -6.93 -1.51 -3.78
N ASN A 70 -6.72 -2.74 -4.23
CA ASN A 70 -5.84 -3.70 -3.58
C ASN A 70 -5.09 -4.57 -4.60
N VAL A 71 -3.92 -5.07 -4.21
CA VAL A 71 -3.17 -6.03 -5.02
C VAL A 71 -2.49 -7.06 -4.14
N ALA A 72 -2.45 -8.30 -4.60
CA ALA A 72 -1.64 -9.34 -3.98
C ALA A 72 -0.16 -9.07 -4.20
N VAL A 73 0.63 -9.30 -3.15
CA VAL A 73 2.10 -9.23 -3.18
C VAL A 73 2.62 -10.65 -3.34
#